data_AF-A0A7C2SBU3-F1
#
_entry.id   AF-A0A7C2SBU3-F1
#
_cell.length_a   1.000
_cell.length_b   1.000
_cell.length_c   1.000
_cell.angle_alpha   90.00
_cell.angle_beta   90.00
_cell.angle_gamma   90.00
#
_symmetry.space_group_name_H-M   'P 1'
#
loop_
_entity.id
_entity.type
_entity.pdbx_description
1 polymer ?
#
loop_
_entity_poly.entity_id
_entity_poly.type
_entity_poly.pdbx_seq_one_letter_code
_entity_poly.pdbx_strand_id
1 'polypeptide(L)' 'MSFHIYVDADACPKVIKDILYRAAERLGVPLTLVANRPLSTPR' A
#
# COMPACT_ATOMS: atom_id res chain seq x y z
N MET A 1 16.60 -3.74 -11.89
CA MET A 1 16.17 -3.62 -10.48
C MET A 1 14.78 -3.00 -10.49
N SER A 2 13.72 -3.78 -10.29
CA SER A 2 12.35 -3.26 -10.22
C SER A 2 12.08 -2.73 -8.82
N PHE A 3 11.64 -1.47 -8.72
CA PHE A 3 11.30 -0.82 -7.45
C PHE A 3 10.00 -1.42 -6.89
N HIS A 4 9.96 -1.71 -5.58
CA HIS A 4 8.81 -2.32 -4.90
C HIS A 4 8.56 -1.57 -3.58
N ILE A 5 7.32 -1.15 -3.35
CA ILE A 5 6.92 -0.43 -2.14
C ILE A 5 6.34 -1.42 -1.12
N TYR A 6 6.96 -1.51 0.06
CA TYR A 6 6.43 -2.26 1.20
C TYR A 6 6.01 -1.29 2.30
N VAL A 7 4.80 -1.45 2.83
CA VAL A 7 4.27 -0.56 3.87
C VAL A 7 3.59 -1.38 4.96
N ASP A 8 3.92 -1.07 6.22
CA ASP A 8 3.16 -1.53 7.38
C ASP A 8 1.78 -0.87 7.40
N ALA A 9 0.74 -1.68 7.23
CA ALA A 9 -0.62 -1.23 7.07
C ALA A 9 -1.39 -1.06 8.40
N ASP A 10 -0.83 -1.55 9.53
CA ASP A 10 -1.42 -1.38 10.85
C ASP A 10 -1.21 0.04 11.38
N ALA A 11 -0.03 0.61 11.14
CA ALA A 11 0.32 1.97 11.53
C ALA A 11 -0.06 3.02 10.47
N CYS A 12 -0.35 2.60 9.23
CA CYS A 12 -0.59 3.50 8.12
C CYS A 12 -2.04 4.03 8.10
N PRO A 13 -2.26 5.36 8.12
CA PRO A 13 -3.59 5.93 7.98
C PRO A 13 -4.23 5.62 6.62
N LYS A 14 -5.56 5.53 6.57
CA LYS A 14 -6.31 5.21 5.33
C LYS A 14 -5.94 6.13 4.17
N VAL A 15 -5.88 7.45 4.41
CA VAL A 15 -5.53 8.44 3.37
C VAL A 15 -4.14 8.21 2.77
N ILE A 16 -3.19 7.72 3.58
CA ILE A 16 -1.84 7.43 3.10
C ILE A 16 -1.85 6.20 2.19
N LYS A 17 -2.64 5.16 2.53
CA LYS A 17 -2.85 4.00 1.64
C LYS A 17 -3.42 4.42 0.30
N ASP A 18 -4.41 5.32 0.28
CA ASP A 18 -5.02 5.83 -0.95
C ASP A 18 -4.00 6.56 -1.85
N ILE A 19 -3.10 7.35 -1.24
CA ILE A 19 -2.01 8.02 -1.95
C ILE A 19 -1.02 6.98 -2.52
N LEU A 20 -0.66 5.99 -1.71
CA LEU A 20 0.28 4.94 -2.11
C LEU A 20 -0.28 4.09 -3.26
N TYR A 21 -1.57 3.75 -3.25
CA TYR A 21 -2.21 3.04 -4.36
C TYR A 21 -2.09 3.82 -5.67
N ARG A 22 -2.43 5.12 -5.66
CA ARG A 22 -2.33 5.99 -6.85
C ARG A 22 -0.89 6.17 -7.32
N ALA A 23 0.06 6.28 -6.39
CA ALA A 23 1.47 6.40 -6.70
C ALA A 23 2.02 5.12 -7.34
N ALA A 24 1.69 3.96 -6.79
CA ALA A 24 2.08 2.65 -7.29
C ALA A 24 1.53 2.39 -8.70
N GLU A 25 0.24 2.70 -8.90
CA GLU A 25 -0.41 2.63 -10.22
C GLU A 25 0.28 3.54 -11.24
N ARG A 26 0.51 4.81 -10.89
CA ARG A 26 1.15 5.78 -11.80
C ARG A 26 2.57 5.39 -12.18
N LEU A 27 3.33 4.80 -11.26
CA LEU A 27 4.73 4.43 -11.46
C LEU A 27 4.88 3.00 -12.02
N GLY A 28 3.80 2.22 -12.09
CA GLY A 28 3.86 0.81 -12.51
C GLY A 28 4.70 -0.05 -11.57
N VAL A 29 4.75 0.28 -10.29
CA VAL A 29 5.56 -0.43 -9.28
C VAL A 29 4.67 -1.26 -8.36
N PRO A 30 5.08 -2.47 -7.98
CA PRO A 30 4.34 -3.25 -7.00
C PRO A 30 4.27 -2.55 -5.64
N LEU A 31 3.09 -2.60 -5.01
CA LEU A 31 2.85 -2.16 -3.64
C LEU A 31 2.30 -3.33 -2.83
N THR A 32 2.93 -3.60 -1.69
CA THR A 32 2.49 -4.62 -0.74
C THR A 32 2.25 -4.00 0.63
N LEU A 33 1.01 -4.11 1.09
CA LEU A 33 0.60 -3.73 2.43
C LEU A 33 0.72 -4.95 3.35
N VAL A 34 1.57 -4.84 4.38
CA VAL A 34 1.76 -5.90 5.38
C VAL A 34 1.04 -5.49 6.64
N ALA A 35 0.15 -6.33 7.15
CA ALA A 35 -0.53 -6.11 8.41
C ALA A 35 -0.44 -7.35 9.29
N ASN A 36 -0.32 -7.11 10.59
CA ASN A 36 -0.41 -8.11 11.64
C ASN A 36 -1.86 -8.34 12.06
N ARG A 37 -2.79 -7.53 11.56
CA ARG A 37 -4.23 -7.61 11.83
C ARG A 37 -5.02 -7.68 10.52
N PRO A 38 -6.26 -8.22 10.52
CA PRO A 38 -7.09 -8.24 9.32
C PRO A 38 -7.28 -6.82 8.77
N LEU A 39 -6.88 -6.60 7.52
CA LEU A 39 -7.16 -5.37 6.80
C LEU A 39 -8.52 -5.49 6.12
N SER A 40 -9.37 -4.47 6.28
CA SER A 40 -10.50 -4.29 5.36
C SER A 40 -9.95 -4.01 3.98
N THR A 41 -10.13 -4.96 3.06
CA THR A 41 -9.87 -4.72 1.64
C THR A 41 -10.88 -3.70 1.13
N PRO A 42 -10.49 -2.78 0.21
CA PRO A 42 -11.45 -1.96 -0.50
C PRO A 42 -12.54 -2.87 -1.10
N ARG A 43 -13.81 -2.47 -0.97
CA ARG A 43 -14.92 -3.09 -1.73
C ARG A 43 -14.94 -2.54 -3.15
#